data_AF-A0A7J4FTA9-F1
#
_entry.id   AF-A0A7J4FTA9-F1
#
_cell.length_a   1.000
_cell.length_b   1.000
_cell.length_c   1.000
_cell.angle_alpha   90.00
_cell.angle_beta   90.00
_cell.angle_gamma   90.00
#
_symmetry.space_group_name_H-M   'P 1'
#
loop_
_entity.id
_entity.type
_entity.pdbx_description
1 polymer ?
#
loop_
_entity_poly.entity_id
_entity_poly.type
_entity_poly.pdbx_seq_one_letter_code
_entity_poly.pdbx_strand_id
1 'polypeptide(L)'
;QETEIIPYMRPYGMEEGFVFAGKALYGGKALAGAPVEVEIYHTLDAGKEIVELAEGMFPYDPPMVFTRLTSSNANGEFMYTLDEPGIWFVGATMEPEGESAVRGVFVIPLIEEFPPEESSAPSVSSAELTKAVNEAKQAAEEAKEAAAEAPSTPGFGVILAAVGILGALFFIVRRK
;
A
#
# COMPACT_ATOMS: atom_id res chain seq x y z
N GLN A 1 14.98 16.91 23.27
CA GLN A 1 13.56 17.18 22.98
C GLN A 1 12.78 16.42 24.04
N GLU A 2 11.76 16.99 24.68
CA GLU A 2 11.06 16.26 25.75
C GLU A 2 10.03 15.28 25.20
N THR A 3 9.34 15.67 24.12
CA THR A 3 8.45 14.79 23.36
C THR A 3 9.22 14.15 22.20
N GLU A 4 9.09 12.84 22.05
CA GLU A 4 9.81 12.06 21.05
C GLU A 4 8.88 11.06 20.36
N ILE A 5 9.16 10.76 19.09
CA ILE A 5 8.55 9.66 18.35
C ILE A 5 9.64 8.65 18.03
N ILE A 6 9.45 7.41 18.47
CA ILE A 6 10.29 6.27 18.09
C ILE A 6 9.57 5.49 17.00
N PRO A 7 10.03 5.51 15.74
CA PRO A 7 9.43 4.72 14.69
C PRO A 7 9.77 3.23 14.89
N TYR A 8 8.82 2.35 14.58
CA TYR A 8 9.04 0.89 14.62
C TYR A 8 9.64 0.33 13.34
N MET A 9 9.74 1.16 12.30
CA MET A 9 10.34 0.83 11.02
C MET A 9 11.34 1.90 10.61
N ARG A 10 12.21 1.56 9.67
CA ARG A 10 13.06 2.58 9.05
C ARG A 10 12.18 3.40 8.10
N PRO A 11 12.23 4.74 8.17
CA PRO A 11 11.35 5.60 7.39
C PRO A 11 11.82 5.80 5.94
N TYR A 12 12.95 5.18 5.56
CA TYR A 12 13.52 5.29 4.23
C TYR A 12 13.12 4.06 3.42
N GLY A 13 12.57 4.28 2.22
CA GLY A 13 12.06 3.21 1.34
C GLY A 13 10.68 2.70 1.73
N MET A 14 9.83 3.58 2.28
CA MET A 14 8.40 3.31 2.40
C MET A 14 7.73 3.67 1.07
N GLU A 15 6.78 2.84 0.66
CA GLU A 15 5.95 3.04 -0.53
C GLU A 15 4.53 3.44 -0.11
N GLU A 16 3.77 3.99 -1.05
CA GLU A 16 2.37 4.33 -0.86
C GLU A 16 1.56 3.13 -0.34
N GLY A 17 0.67 3.37 0.61
CA GLY A 17 -0.13 2.35 1.26
C GLY A 17 0.56 1.65 2.44
N PHE A 18 1.83 1.94 2.72
CA PHE A 18 2.49 1.39 3.91
C PHE A 18 1.90 1.98 5.20
N VAL A 19 1.87 1.16 6.25
CA VAL A 19 1.49 1.60 7.60
C VAL A 19 2.72 2.10 8.32
N PHE A 20 2.75 3.39 8.64
CA PHE A 20 3.69 3.94 9.60
C PHE A 20 3.20 3.63 11.02
N ALA A 21 4.08 3.06 11.84
CA ALA A 21 3.83 2.82 13.25
C ALA A 21 4.99 3.32 14.11
N GLY A 22 4.64 3.84 15.28
CA GLY A 22 5.63 4.37 16.21
C GLY A 22 5.09 4.50 17.62
N LYS A 23 5.99 4.96 18.50
CA LYS A 23 5.72 5.19 19.92
C LYS A 23 6.02 6.64 20.28
N ALA A 24 5.01 7.34 20.76
CA ALA A 24 5.11 8.66 21.35
C ALA A 24 5.60 8.57 22.80
N LEU A 25 6.58 9.39 23.14
CA LEU A 25 7.15 9.49 24.48
C LEU A 25 7.17 10.94 24.94
N TYR A 26 7.07 11.14 26.25
CA TYR A 26 7.36 12.41 26.91
C TYR A 26 8.27 12.15 28.12
N GLY A 27 9.45 12.79 28.17
CA GLY A 27 10.44 12.56 29.22
C GLY A 27 10.87 11.08 29.34
N GLY A 28 10.93 10.37 28.21
CA GLY A 28 11.26 8.94 28.15
C GLY A 28 10.15 7.97 28.58
N LYS A 29 8.97 8.48 28.98
CA LYS A 29 7.80 7.65 29.34
C LYS A 29 6.79 7.61 28.20
N ALA A 30 6.00 6.54 28.14
CA ALA A 30 4.89 6.42 27.21
C ALA A 30 3.95 7.63 27.34
N LEU A 31 3.74 8.33 26.23
CA LEU A 31 2.79 9.43 26.17
C LEU A 31 1.46 8.88 25.70
N ALA A 32 0.57 8.54 26.63
CA ALA A 32 -0.72 7.92 26.34
C ALA A 32 -1.79 8.96 25.99
N GLY A 33 -2.64 8.65 25.01
CA GLY A 33 -3.76 9.51 24.61
C GLY A 33 -3.33 10.81 23.93
N ALA A 34 -2.06 10.98 23.59
CA ALA A 34 -1.61 12.16 22.88
C ALA A 34 -2.19 12.20 21.47
N PRO A 35 -2.64 13.38 21.02
CA PRO A 35 -2.99 13.61 19.63
C PRO A 35 -1.73 13.46 18.78
N VAL A 36 -1.89 12.74 17.67
CA VAL A 36 -0.85 12.55 16.66
C VAL A 36 -1.39 13.14 15.37
N GLU A 37 -0.83 14.28 15.00
CA GLU A 37 -1.11 14.99 13.76
C GLU A 37 -0.21 14.43 12.66
N VAL A 38 -0.83 13.96 11.58
CA VAL A 38 -0.19 13.43 10.38
C VAL A 38 -0.51 14.37 9.22
N GLU A 39 0.50 15.08 8.75
CA GLU A 39 0.37 16.16 7.79
C GLU A 39 1.20 15.82 6.55
N ILE A 40 0.64 16.07 5.36
CA ILE A 40 1.34 15.86 4.09
C ILE A 40 1.65 17.21 3.43
N TYR A 41 2.89 17.36 2.98
CA TYR A 41 3.25 18.33 1.95
C TYR A 41 3.36 17.63 0.61
N HIS A 42 2.51 18.04 -0.32
CA HIS A 42 2.58 17.62 -1.72
C HIS A 42 3.74 18.32 -2.44
N THR A 43 4.13 17.76 -3.58
CA THR A 43 5.06 18.44 -4.50
C THR A 43 4.45 19.76 -5.00
N LEU A 44 5.28 20.66 -5.52
CA LEU A 44 4.80 21.95 -6.02
C LEU A 44 3.73 21.78 -7.12
N ASP A 45 3.91 20.80 -8.01
CA ASP A 45 3.01 20.60 -9.14
C ASP A 45 1.65 20.07 -8.68
N ALA A 46 1.64 19.04 -7.81
CA ALA A 46 0.40 18.54 -7.21
C ALA A 46 -0.27 19.59 -6.31
N GLY A 47 0.53 20.36 -5.55
CA GLY A 47 0.04 21.39 -4.65
C GLY A 47 -0.72 22.52 -5.38
N LYS A 48 -0.30 22.89 -6.60
CA LYS A 48 -1.02 23.91 -7.39
C LYS A 48 -2.43 23.45 -7.77
N GLU A 49 -2.57 22.22 -8.25
CA GLU A 49 -3.87 21.66 -8.64
C GLU A 49 -4.80 21.54 -7.43
N ILE A 50 -4.27 21.05 -6.30
CA ILE A 50 -5.01 20.93 -5.05
C ILE A 50 -5.47 22.31 -4.54
N VAL A 51 -4.61 23.32 -4.59
CA VAL A 51 -4.95 24.69 -4.17
C VAL A 51 -6.01 25.29 -5.09
N GLU A 52 -5.88 25.16 -6.41
CA GLU A 52 -6.89 25.66 -7.35
C GLU A 52 -8.26 25.02 -7.12
N LEU A 53 -8.30 23.71 -6.87
CA LEU A 53 -9.52 23.00 -6.52
C LEU A 53 -10.10 23.51 -5.18
N ALA A 54 -9.26 23.68 -4.16
CA ALA A 54 -9.67 24.16 -2.84
C ALA A 54 -10.22 25.60 -2.90
N GLU A 55 -9.59 26.50 -3.66
CA GLU A 55 -10.08 27.86 -3.91
C GLU A 55 -11.42 27.87 -4.64
N GLY A 56 -11.62 26.94 -5.59
CA GLY A 56 -12.91 26.76 -6.26
C GLY A 56 -14.02 26.28 -5.31
N MET A 57 -13.70 25.35 -4.39
CA MET A 57 -14.67 24.79 -3.45
C MET A 57 -14.94 25.70 -2.24
N PHE A 58 -13.91 26.36 -1.72
CA PHE A 58 -13.92 27.16 -0.50
C PHE A 58 -13.36 28.58 -0.77
N PRO A 59 -14.06 29.40 -1.58
CA PRO A 59 -13.52 30.68 -2.06
C PRO A 59 -13.26 31.73 -0.98
N TYR A 60 -13.79 31.53 0.23
CA TYR A 60 -13.58 32.43 1.36
C TYR A 60 -12.46 31.98 2.31
N ASP A 61 -12.12 30.67 2.31
CA ASP A 61 -11.12 30.08 3.21
C ASP A 61 -10.63 28.72 2.67
N PRO A 62 -9.73 28.70 1.67
CA PRO A 62 -9.22 27.47 1.09
C PRO A 62 -8.25 26.76 2.05
N PRO A 63 -8.53 25.51 2.48
CA PRO A 63 -7.61 24.77 3.34
C PRO A 63 -6.34 24.40 2.56
N MET A 64 -5.18 24.90 3.01
CA MET A 64 -3.88 24.66 2.36
C MET A 64 -3.07 23.51 2.98
N VAL A 65 -3.53 22.93 4.08
CA VAL A 65 -2.87 21.81 4.78
C VAL A 65 -3.91 20.76 5.12
N PHE A 66 -3.65 19.51 4.74
CA PHE A 66 -4.47 18.36 5.12
C PHE A 66 -3.88 17.74 6.38
N THR A 67 -4.36 18.20 7.53
CA THR A 67 -4.01 17.61 8.82
C THR A 67 -4.94 16.45 9.11
N ARG A 68 -4.36 15.28 9.35
CA ARG A 68 -5.08 14.05 9.73
C ARG A 68 -4.74 13.73 11.17
N LEU A 69 -5.69 13.15 11.89
CA LEU A 69 -5.54 12.92 13.34
C LEU A 69 -5.65 11.44 13.68
N THR A 70 -4.72 10.99 14.51
CA THR A 70 -4.84 9.74 15.26
C THR A 70 -4.44 10.01 16.72
N SER A 71 -4.46 8.99 17.57
CA SER A 71 -4.07 9.14 18.97
C SER A 71 -3.28 7.93 19.43
N SER A 72 -2.34 8.18 20.32
CA SER A 72 -1.55 7.11 20.93
C SER A 72 -2.38 6.32 21.96
N ASN A 73 -2.14 5.02 22.02
CA ASN A 73 -2.79 4.11 22.96
C ASN A 73 -2.20 4.25 24.39
N ALA A 74 -2.64 3.41 25.33
CA ALA A 74 -2.14 3.41 26.71
C ALA A 74 -0.62 3.15 26.84
N ASN A 75 -0.01 2.51 25.84
CA ASN A 75 1.42 2.26 25.77
C ASN A 75 2.16 3.36 25.00
N GLY A 76 1.49 4.41 24.53
CA GLY A 76 2.06 5.48 23.71
C GLY A 76 2.19 5.11 22.24
N GLU A 77 1.64 3.99 21.78
CA GLU A 77 1.80 3.50 20.42
C GLU A 77 0.70 4.03 19.50
N PHE A 78 1.04 4.29 18.25
CA PHE A 78 0.10 4.73 17.23
C PHE A 78 0.46 4.11 15.87
N MET A 79 -0.51 4.11 14.97
CA MET A 79 -0.35 3.65 13.60
C MET A 79 -1.18 4.51 12.66
N TYR A 80 -0.67 4.71 11.46
CA TYR A 80 -1.33 5.47 10.42
C TYR A 80 -0.85 4.99 9.03
N THR A 81 -1.76 4.89 8.07
CA THR A 81 -1.42 4.53 6.69
C THR A 81 -0.96 5.77 5.93
N LEU A 82 0.20 5.71 5.29
CA LEU A 82 0.68 6.76 4.39
C LEU A 82 0.18 6.40 2.98
N ASP A 83 -0.97 6.93 2.62
CA ASP A 83 -1.77 6.52 1.46
C ASP A 83 -1.49 7.30 0.18
N GLU A 84 -0.58 8.27 0.21
CA GLU A 84 -0.23 9.10 -0.94
C GLU A 84 1.27 9.46 -0.95
N PRO A 85 1.87 9.67 -2.15
CA PRO A 85 3.21 10.22 -2.28
C PRO A 85 3.28 11.67 -1.75
N GLY A 86 4.28 11.95 -0.92
CA GLY A 86 4.56 13.26 -0.39
C GLY A 86 5.60 13.25 0.72
N ILE A 87 5.84 14.43 1.29
CA ILE A 87 6.64 14.57 2.51
C ILE A 87 5.69 14.61 3.69
N TRP A 88 5.67 13.54 4.47
CA TRP A 88 4.82 13.40 5.63
C TRP A 88 5.51 13.91 6.90
N PHE A 89 4.76 14.62 7.72
CA PHE A 89 5.13 15.08 9.05
C PHE A 89 4.21 14.42 10.05
N VAL A 90 4.77 13.56 10.89
CA VAL A 90 4.05 12.90 11.97
C VAL A 90 4.48 13.53 13.27
N GLY A 91 3.55 14.14 13.98
CA GLY A 91 3.87 14.85 15.22
C GLY A 91 2.94 14.50 16.37
N ALA A 92 3.53 14.08 17.48
CA ALA A 92 2.83 13.79 18.72
C ALA A 92 2.96 14.99 19.67
N THR A 93 1.83 15.48 20.19
CA THR A 93 1.79 16.67 21.02
C THR A 93 1.52 16.32 22.48
N MET A 94 2.26 16.97 23.38
CA MET A 94 2.01 16.97 24.82
C MET A 94 1.68 18.40 25.26
N GLU A 95 0.68 18.55 26.11
CA GLU A 95 0.28 19.84 26.71
C GLU A 95 0.51 19.79 28.21
N PRO A 96 1.67 20.23 28.72
CA PRO A 96 1.91 20.29 30.15
C PRO A 96 1.06 21.40 30.79
N GLU A 97 0.59 21.18 32.02
CA GLU A 97 -0.21 22.16 32.74
C GLU A 97 0.59 23.45 33.01
N GLY A 98 0.10 24.58 32.51
CA GLY A 98 0.73 25.89 32.71
C GLY A 98 1.91 26.18 31.79
N GLU A 99 2.21 25.32 30.83
CA GLU A 99 3.26 25.50 29.84
C GLU A 99 2.71 25.47 28.41
N SER A 100 3.55 25.84 27.43
CA SER A 100 3.18 25.72 26.02
C SER A 100 3.23 24.27 25.56
N ALA A 101 2.37 23.92 24.61
CA ALA A 101 2.39 22.60 23.98
C ALA A 101 3.77 22.30 23.37
N VAL A 102 4.24 21.07 23.58
CA VAL A 102 5.52 20.57 23.05
C VAL A 102 5.29 19.38 22.14
N ARG A 103 5.83 19.46 20.91
CA ARG A 103 5.61 18.46 19.86
C ARG A 103 6.92 17.73 19.51
N GLY A 104 6.84 16.41 19.45
CA GLY A 104 7.87 15.56 18.84
C GLY A 104 7.46 15.30 17.41
N VAL A 105 8.30 15.69 16.43
CA VAL A 105 7.98 15.58 15.00
C VAL A 105 8.95 14.64 14.31
N PHE A 106 8.41 13.79 13.45
CA PHE A 106 9.13 12.84 12.63
C PHE A 106 8.75 13.03 11.16
N VAL A 107 9.75 13.15 10.28
CA VAL A 107 9.55 13.42 8.85
C VAL A 107 9.77 12.15 8.05
N ILE A 108 8.85 11.82 7.17
CA ILE A 108 8.84 10.60 6.35
C ILE A 108 8.68 11.01 4.89
N PRO A 109 9.77 10.97 4.09
CA PRO A 109 9.66 11.16 2.66
C PRO A 109 9.15 9.87 2.00
N LEU A 110 7.96 9.93 1.41
CA LEU A 110 7.37 8.85 0.62
C LEU A 110 7.21 9.37 -0.80
N ILE A 111 8.14 9.05 -1.69
CA ILE A 111 8.18 9.64 -3.04
C ILE A 111 7.69 8.66 -4.11
N GLU A 112 7.63 7.37 -3.78
CA GLU A 112 7.27 6.31 -4.71
C GLU A 112 5.77 5.99 -4.60
N GLU A 113 5.06 6.18 -5.71
CA GLU A 113 3.67 5.74 -5.87
C GLU A 113 3.59 4.21 -5.95
N PHE A 114 2.50 3.64 -5.44
CA PHE A 114 2.25 2.21 -5.49
C PHE A 114 0.90 1.90 -6.17
N PRO A 115 0.89 1.09 -7.25
CA PRO A 115 2.03 0.40 -7.85
C PRO A 115 2.93 1.35 -8.64
N PRO A 116 4.25 1.06 -8.77
CA PRO A 116 5.15 1.90 -9.55
C PRO A 116 4.69 1.97 -11.02
N GLU A 117 4.80 3.14 -11.64
CA GLU A 117 4.31 3.41 -13.01
C GLU A 117 4.89 2.50 -14.12
N GLU A 118 5.90 1.67 -13.83
CA GLU A 118 6.42 0.67 -14.77
C GLU A 118 5.96 -0.78 -14.52
N SER A 119 5.16 -1.04 -13.48
CA SER A 119 4.45 -2.32 -13.35
C SER A 119 3.17 -2.30 -14.19
N SER A 120 3.34 -2.20 -15.50
CA SER A 120 2.42 -2.77 -16.48
C SER A 120 2.43 -4.29 -16.36
N ALA A 121 2.02 -4.81 -15.20
CA ALA A 121 1.44 -6.14 -15.18
C ALA A 121 0.28 -6.05 -16.18
N PRO A 122 0.29 -6.81 -17.30
CA PRO A 122 -0.80 -6.73 -18.25
C PRO A 122 -2.06 -7.03 -17.46
N SER A 123 -2.97 -6.06 -17.42
CA SER A 123 -4.30 -6.25 -16.88
C SER A 123 -4.96 -7.28 -17.77
N VAL A 124 -4.84 -8.55 -17.39
CA VAL A 124 -5.53 -9.63 -18.09
C VAL A 124 -7.00 -9.29 -17.93
N SER A 125 -7.63 -8.89 -19.03
CA SER A 125 -9.03 -8.51 -18.97
C SER A 125 -9.83 -9.71 -18.46
N SER A 126 -10.89 -9.46 -17.69
CA SER A 126 -11.76 -10.53 -17.19
C SER A 126 -12.27 -11.43 -18.33
N ALA A 127 -12.39 -10.87 -19.53
CA ALA A 127 -12.72 -11.57 -20.77
C ALA A 127 -11.62 -12.55 -21.22
N GLU A 128 -10.35 -12.14 -21.22
CA GLU A 128 -9.22 -13.02 -21.54
C GLU A 128 -9.02 -14.11 -20.49
N LEU A 129 -9.22 -13.79 -19.21
CA LEU A 129 -9.18 -14.78 -18.13
C LEU A 129 -10.30 -15.83 -18.29
N THR A 130 -11.52 -15.39 -18.60
CA THR A 130 -12.66 -16.29 -18.83
C THR A 130 -12.43 -17.17 -20.05
N LYS A 131 -11.89 -16.60 -21.13
CA LYS A 131 -11.52 -17.34 -22.33
C LYS A 131 -10.45 -18.40 -22.02
N ALA A 132 -9.38 -18.05 -21.31
CA ALA A 132 -8.33 -18.97 -20.93
C ALA A 132 -8.84 -20.10 -20.02
N VAL A 133 -9.75 -19.80 -19.08
CA VAL A 133 -10.39 -20.81 -18.22
C VAL A 133 -11.28 -21.76 -19.02
N ASN A 134 -12.03 -21.25 -20.00
CA ASN A 134 -12.89 -22.08 -20.85
C ASN A 134 -12.07 -22.97 -21.79
N GLU A 135 -11.01 -22.44 -22.39
CA GLU A 135 -10.07 -23.20 -23.23
C GLU A 135 -9.36 -24.30 -22.41
N ALA A 136 -8.95 -23.99 -21.17
CA ALA A 136 -8.34 -24.98 -20.28
C ALA A 136 -9.33 -26.08 -19.86
N LYS A 137 -10.60 -25.74 -19.59
CA LYS A 137 -11.65 -26.73 -19.31
C LYS A 137 -11.93 -27.62 -20.50
N GLN A 138 -11.99 -27.04 -21.69
CA GLN A 138 -12.26 -27.79 -22.92
C GLN A 138 -11.10 -28.74 -23.25
N ALA A 139 -9.85 -28.27 -23.14
CA ALA A 139 -8.67 -29.12 -23.32
C ALA A 139 -8.60 -30.24 -22.26
N ALA A 140 -9.05 -29.99 -21.02
CA ALA A 140 -9.11 -31.01 -19.97
C ALA A 140 -10.19 -32.07 -20.24
N GLU A 141 -11.36 -31.69 -20.76
CA GLU A 141 -12.40 -32.65 -21.17
C GLU A 141 -11.98 -33.44 -22.41
N GLU A 142 -11.40 -32.80 -23.42
CA GLU A 142 -10.85 -33.48 -24.61
C GLU A 142 -9.73 -34.46 -24.23
N ALA A 143 -8.85 -34.11 -23.28
CA ALA A 143 -7.83 -35.02 -22.76
C ALA A 143 -8.43 -36.19 -21.96
N LYS A 144 -9.57 -35.99 -21.31
CA LYS A 144 -10.28 -37.00 -20.53
C LYS A 144 -11.04 -37.99 -21.43
N GLU A 145 -11.62 -37.50 -22.52
CA GLU A 145 -12.23 -38.32 -23.57
C GLU A 145 -11.16 -39.11 -24.34
N ALA A 146 -10.04 -38.50 -24.70
CA ALA A 146 -8.91 -39.19 -25.33
C ALA A 146 -8.26 -40.24 -24.41
N ALA A 147 -8.26 -40.01 -23.09
CA ALA A 147 -7.81 -40.99 -22.10
C ALA A 147 -8.83 -42.12 -21.85
N ALA A 148 -10.11 -41.92 -22.19
CA ALA A 148 -11.14 -42.96 -22.11
C ALA A 148 -11.08 -43.95 -23.28
N GLU A 149 -10.51 -43.55 -24.42
CA GLU A 149 -10.30 -44.42 -25.60
C GLU A 149 -8.93 -45.11 -25.63
N ALA A 150 -7.98 -44.70 -24.77
CA ALA A 150 -6.64 -45.31 -24.70
C ALA A 150 -6.58 -46.47 -23.68
N PRO A 151 -5.95 -47.61 -24.00
CA PRO A 151 -5.82 -48.72 -23.06
C PRO A 151 -5.00 -48.29 -21.83
N SER A 152 -5.54 -48.60 -20.66
CA SER A 152 -5.04 -48.20 -19.34
C SER A 152 -3.63 -48.73 -19.08
N THR A 153 -2.61 -47.92 -19.39
CA THR A 153 -1.24 -48.15 -18.92
C THR A 153 -0.93 -47.14 -17.80
N PRO A 154 -0.78 -47.58 -16.55
CA PRO A 154 -0.59 -46.67 -15.43
C PRO A 154 0.81 -46.04 -15.50
N GLY A 155 0.87 -44.71 -15.61
CA GLY A 155 2.11 -43.96 -15.43
C GLY A 155 2.33 -42.77 -16.38
N PHE A 156 1.71 -42.74 -17.57
CA PHE A 156 1.95 -41.68 -18.56
C PHE A 156 0.94 -40.53 -18.55
N GLY A 157 -0.27 -40.72 -18.01
CA GLY A 157 -1.31 -39.67 -17.97
C GLY A 157 -0.93 -38.46 -17.10
N VAL A 158 -0.19 -38.69 -16.01
CA VAL A 158 0.27 -37.63 -15.10
C VAL A 158 1.38 -36.79 -15.74
N ILE A 159 2.22 -37.41 -16.59
CA ILE A 159 3.33 -36.75 -17.26
C ILE A 159 2.81 -35.82 -18.37
N LEU A 160 1.83 -36.28 -19.16
CA LEU A 160 1.23 -35.45 -20.22
C LEU A 160 0.45 -34.24 -19.65
N ALA A 161 -0.26 -34.42 -18.53
CA ALA A 161 -0.95 -33.31 -17.86
C ALA A 161 0.06 -32.29 -17.30
N ALA A 162 1.15 -32.74 -16.67
CA ALA A 162 2.19 -31.85 -16.15
C ALA A 162 2.93 -31.08 -17.27
N VAL A 163 3.21 -31.74 -18.40
CA VAL A 163 3.86 -31.11 -19.56
C VAL A 163 2.92 -30.12 -20.26
N GLY A 164 1.61 -30.40 -20.33
CA GLY A 164 0.62 -29.45 -20.86
C GLY A 164 0.52 -28.18 -20.01
N ILE A 165 0.50 -28.32 -18.68
CA ILE A 165 0.46 -27.19 -17.75
C ILE A 165 1.77 -26.39 -17.81
N LEU A 166 2.93 -27.05 -17.83
CA LEU A 166 4.23 -26.38 -17.97
C LEU A 166 4.41 -25.71 -19.34
N GLY A 167 3.88 -26.31 -20.41
CA GLY A 167 3.88 -25.75 -21.76
C GLY A 167 3.00 -24.50 -21.87
N ALA A 168 1.82 -24.52 -21.26
CA ALA A 168 0.93 -23.36 -21.17
C ALA A 168 1.58 -22.22 -20.36
N LEU A 169 2.19 -22.54 -19.21
CA LEU A 169 2.94 -21.57 -18.40
C LEU A 169 4.14 -20.99 -19.16
N PHE A 170 4.89 -21.80 -19.89
CA PHE A 170 6.02 -21.35 -20.70
C PHE A 170 5.60 -20.44 -21.87
N PHE A 171 4.46 -20.73 -22.51
CA PHE A 171 3.91 -19.87 -23.58
C PHE A 171 3.39 -18.53 -23.06
N ILE A 172 2.83 -18.51 -21.84
CA ILE A 172 2.39 -17.29 -21.16
C ILE A 172 3.59 -16.41 -20.78
N VAL A 173 4.71 -17.00 -20.37
CA VAL A 173 5.93 -16.26 -20.00
C VAL A 173 6.68 -15.72 -21.23
N ARG A 174 6.65 -16.43 -22.37
CA ARG A 174 7.43 -16.05 -23.58
C ARG A 174 6.71 -15.07 -24.52
N ARG A 175 5.43 -14.78 -24.31
CA ARG A 175 4.64 -13.80 -25.08
C ARG A 175 4.51 -12.43 -24.41
N LYS A 176 5.10 -12.26 -23.22
CA LYS A 176 5.35 -10.95 -22.60
C LYS A 176 6.66 -10.39 -23.13
#